data_AF-A0A7K0LQ83-F1
#
_entry.id   AF-A0A7K0LQ83-F1
#
_cell.length_a   1.000
_cell.length_b   1.000
_cell.length_c   1.000
_cell.angle_alpha   90.00
_cell.angle_beta   90.00
_cell.angle_gamma   90.00
#
_symmetry.space_group_name_H-M   'P 1'
#
loop_
_entity.id
_entity.type
_entity.pdbx_description
1 polymer ?
#
loop_
_entity_poly.entity_id
_entity_poly.type
_entity_poly.pdbx_seq_one_letter_code
_entity_poly.pdbx_strand_id
1 'polypeptide(L)' 'MREALREAVAALATDDVPIGAVVVDSAGVVLGRGRNRREADADPTAHAEVLALREAAAARGEWRLEGCTLVVTL' A
#
# COMPACT_ATOMS: atom_id res chain seq x y z
N MET A 1 -6.40 5.68 7.46
CA MET A 1 -5.81 4.94 8.59
C MET A 1 -6.43 3.56 8.82
N ARG A 2 -7.75 3.41 9.08
CA ARG A 2 -8.36 2.07 9.33
C ARG A 2 -8.05 1.03 8.25
N GLU A 3 -8.10 1.43 6.98
CA GLU A 3 -7.79 0.52 5.86
C GLU A 3 -6.31 0.09 5.85
N ALA A 4 -5.38 1.02 6.11
CA ALA A 4 -3.95 0.69 6.21
C ALA A 4 -3.68 -0.27 7.38
N LEU A 5 -4.37 -0.12 8.52
CA LEU A 5 -4.27 -1.07 9.63
C LEU A 5 -4.81 -2.47 9.27
N ARG A 6 -5.83 -2.57 8.41
CA ARG A 6 -6.30 -3.88 7.92
C ARG A 6 -5.24 -4.57 7.08
N GLU A 7 -4.57 -3.84 6.19
CA GLU A 7 -3.46 -4.37 5.39
C GLU A 7 -2.28 -4.77 6.28
N ALA A 8 -1.94 -3.97 7.29
CA ALA A 8 -0.91 -4.30 8.28
C ALA A 8 -1.21 -5.63 9.01
N VAL A 9 -2.46 -5.84 9.43
CA VAL A 9 -2.90 -7.10 10.05
C VAL A 9 -2.81 -8.27 9.07
N ALA A 10 -3.15 -8.05 7.79
CA ALA A 10 -3.06 -9.09 6.77
C ALA A 10 -1.61 -9.51 6.46
N ALA A 11 -0.61 -8.67 6.75
CA ALA A 11 0.80 -9.00 6.57
C ALA A 11 1.27 -10.07 7.58
N LEU A 12 0.59 -10.21 8.73
CA LEU A 12 0.89 -11.23 9.74
C LEU A 12 0.67 -12.68 9.27
N ALA A 13 0.08 -12.87 8.09
CA ALA A 13 -0.04 -14.19 7.47
C ALA A 13 1.30 -14.70 6.90
N THR A 14 2.32 -13.85 6.85
CA THR A 14 3.68 -14.17 6.41
C THR A 14 4.68 -13.72 7.49
N ASP A 15 5.97 -13.96 7.29
CA ASP A 15 7.02 -13.47 8.20
C ASP A 15 7.35 -11.97 7.98
N ASP A 16 6.49 -11.24 7.28
CA ASP A 16 6.68 -9.82 7.01
C ASP A 16 6.33 -8.93 8.20
N VAL A 17 7.07 -7.82 8.32
CA VAL A 17 6.77 -6.78 9.31
C VAL A 17 5.37 -6.20 9.02
N PRO A 18 4.47 -6.09 10.03
CA PRO A 18 3.07 -5.72 9.83
C PRO A 18 2.91 -4.22 9.53
N ILE A 19 3.25 -3.83 8.30
CA ILE A 19 3.08 -2.49 7.76
C ILE A 19 2.02 -2.54 6.67
N GLY A 20 1.10 -1.59 6.71
CA GLY A 20 0.09 -1.41 5.67
C GLY A 20 0.06 0.03 5.17
N ALA A 21 -0.31 0.19 3.91
CA ALA A 21 -0.37 1.46 3.23
C ALA A 21 -1.60 1.52 2.32
N VAL A 22 -2.19 2.72 2.19
CA VAL A 22 -3.23 2.99 1.19
C VAL A 22 -2.98 4.33 0.52
N VAL A 23 -3.26 4.39 -0.78
CA VAL A 23 -3.31 5.64 -1.54
C VAL A 23 -4.77 6.03 -1.72
N VAL A 24 -5.11 7.25 -1.32
CA VAL A 24 -6.44 7.83 -1.48
C VAL A 24 -6.40 9.09 -2.33
N ASP A 25 -7.43 9.35 -3.11
CA ASP A 25 -7.56 10.62 -3.83
C ASP A 25 -8.20 11.74 -2.99
N SER A 26 -8.35 12.91 -3.61
CA SER A 26 -8.97 14.09 -2.98
C SER A 26 -10.44 13.91 -2.61
N ALA A 27 -11.15 12.94 -3.21
CA ALA A 27 -12.51 12.57 -2.86
C ALA A 27 -12.55 11.49 -1.75
N GLY A 28 -11.39 11.00 -1.31
CA GLY A 28 -11.26 9.94 -0.31
C GLY A 28 -11.42 8.52 -0.87
N VAL A 29 -11.42 8.36 -2.20
CA VAL A 29 -11.48 7.05 -2.86
C VAL A 29 -10.12 6.35 -2.74
N VAL A 30 -10.10 5.11 -2.28
CA VAL A 30 -8.87 4.29 -2.24
C VAL A 30 -8.55 3.81 -3.65
N LEU A 31 -7.37 4.21 -4.15
CA LEU A 31 -6.87 3.83 -5.47
C LEU A 31 -5.89 2.65 -5.40
N GLY A 32 -5.23 2.46 -4.27
CA GLY A 32 -4.27 1.38 -4.07
C GLY A 32 -4.11 1.01 -2.60
N ARG A 33 -3.82 -0.27 -2.36
CA ARG A 33 -3.58 -0.89 -1.06
C ARG A 33 -2.25 -1.64 -1.12
N GLY A 34 -1.57 -1.70 0.01
CA GLY A 34 -0.33 -2.44 0.10
C GLY A 34 -0.07 -2.88 1.53
N ARG A 35 0.58 -4.03 1.66
CA ARG A 35 1.18 -4.52 2.89
C ARG A 35 2.57 -5.03 2.58
N ASN A 36 3.46 -5.06 3.56
CA ASN A 36 4.78 -5.66 3.35
C ASN A 36 4.64 -7.11 2.91
N ARG A 37 5.44 -7.48 1.90
CA ARG A 37 5.50 -8.81 1.30
C ARG A 37 6.95 -9.18 0.89
N ARG A 38 7.94 -8.62 1.57
CA ARG A 38 9.36 -8.84 1.24
C ARG A 38 9.74 -10.29 1.45
N GLU A 39 9.35 -10.86 2.59
CA GLU A 39 9.60 -12.27 2.89
C GLU A 39 8.70 -13.16 2.03
N ALA A 40 7.42 -12.78 1.88
CA ALA A 40 6.45 -13.51 1.08
C ALA A 40 6.84 -13.66 -0.40
N ASP A 41 7.40 -12.60 -0.99
CA ASP A 41 7.71 -12.53 -2.43
C ASP A 41 9.21 -12.65 -2.72
N ALA A 42 10.05 -12.76 -1.69
CA ALA A 42 11.51 -12.65 -1.78
C ALA A 42 11.97 -11.39 -2.57
N ASP A 43 11.23 -10.28 -2.43
CA ASP A 43 11.46 -9.02 -3.12
C ASP A 43 11.79 -7.92 -2.09
N PRO A 44 13.03 -7.40 -2.05
CA PRO A 44 13.41 -6.37 -1.09
C PRO A 44 12.63 -5.05 -1.30
N THR A 45 11.96 -4.87 -2.44
CA THR A 45 11.16 -3.70 -2.76
C THR A 45 9.67 -3.87 -2.48
N ALA A 46 9.20 -5.06 -2.07
CA ALA A 46 7.80 -5.36 -1.77
C ALA A 46 7.34 -4.78 -0.41
N HIS A 47 7.66 -3.49 -0.21
CA HIS A 47 7.20 -2.66 0.87
C HIS A 47 5.74 -2.23 0.64
N ALA A 48 4.98 -2.05 1.71
CA ALA A 48 3.57 -1.66 1.66
C ALA A 48 3.36 -0.39 0.79
N GLU A 49 4.22 0.60 0.95
CA GLU A 49 4.18 1.88 0.24
C GLU A 49 4.35 1.68 -1.27
N VAL A 50 5.36 0.90 -1.66
CA VAL A 50 5.69 0.64 -3.07
C VAL A 50 4.53 -0.10 -3.74
N LEU A 51 3.99 -1.11 -3.06
CA LEU A 51 2.87 -1.90 -3.59
C LEU A 51 1.59 -1.04 -3.72
N ALA A 52 1.27 -0.21 -2.72
CA ALA A 52 0.12 0.69 -2.78
C ALA A 52 0.26 1.74 -3.90
N LEU A 53 1.46 2.29 -4.11
CA LEU A 53 1.73 3.23 -5.20
C LEU A 53 1.62 2.57 -6.58
N ARG A 54 2.14 1.34 -6.74
CA ARG A 54 2.02 0.56 -7.98
C ARG A 54 0.54 0.29 -8.32
N GLU A 55 -0.25 -0.14 -7.34
CA GLU A 55 -1.69 -0.37 -7.55
C GLU A 55 -2.43 0.93 -7.89
N ALA A 56 -2.14 2.03 -7.18
CA ALA A 56 -2.77 3.32 -7.45
C ALA A 56 -2.43 3.88 -8.83
N ALA A 57 -1.18 3.74 -9.28
CA ALA A 57 -0.75 4.14 -10.62
C ALA A 57 -1.47 3.31 -11.70
N ALA A 58 -1.61 2.00 -11.47
CA ALA A 58 -2.37 1.14 -12.37
C ALA A 58 -3.86 1.54 -12.43
N ALA A 59 -4.48 1.83 -11.29
CA ALA A 59 -5.87 2.28 -11.21
C ALA A 59 -6.10 3.64 -11.89
N ARG A 60 -5.12 4.55 -11.83
CA ARG A 60 -5.15 5.86 -12.50
C ARG A 60 -4.82 5.78 -13.99
N GLY A 61 -4.10 4.75 -14.42
CA GLY A 61 -3.57 4.64 -15.78
C GLY A 61 -2.37 5.55 -16.04
N GLU A 62 -1.76 6.13 -15.01
CA GLU A 62 -0.56 6.96 -15.10
C GLU A 62 0.32 6.83 -13.85
N TRP A 63 1.61 7.14 -13.97
CA TRP A 63 2.55 7.07 -12.85
C TRP A 63 2.47 8.28 -11.91
N ARG A 64 1.89 9.40 -12.36
CA ARG A 64 1.82 10.64 -11.59
C ARG A 64 0.57 10.61 -10.70
N LEU A 65 0.77 10.53 -9.39
CA LEU A 65 -0.31 10.46 -8.39
C LEU A 65 -0.56 11.82 -7.74
N GLU A 66 -0.56 12.90 -8.54
CA GLU A 66 -0.81 14.25 -8.03
C GLU A 66 -2.21 14.36 -7.42
N GLY A 67 -2.33 15.06 -6.29
CA GLY A 67 -3.58 15.17 -5.54
C GLY A 67 -3.98 13.90 -4.75
N CYS A 68 -3.15 12.86 -4.75
CA CYS A 68 -3.35 11.69 -3.89
C CYS A 68 -2.60 11.84 -2.56
N THR A 69 -3.10 11.17 -1.52
CA THR A 69 -2.45 11.04 -0.21
C THR A 69 -2.09 9.59 0.04
N LEU A 70 -0.84 9.32 0.38
CA LEU A 70 -0.39 8.03 0.89
C LEU A 70 -0.51 8.03 2.41
N VAL A 71 -1.17 7.02 2.98
CA VAL A 71 -1.28 6.81 4.43
C VAL A 71 -0.61 5.51 4.79
N VAL A 72 0.38 5.56 5.68
CA VAL A 72 1.19 4.41 6.14
C VAL A 72 1.07 4.26 7.65
N THR A 73 1.17 3.04 8.16
CA THR A 73 1.07 2.73 9.60
C THR A 73 2.36 2.97 10.39
N LEU A 74 3.46 3.34 9.72
CA LEU A 74 4.78 3.65 10.27
C LEU A 74 5.28 4.98 9.70
#